data_AF-A0A947RH14-F1
#
_entry.id   AF-A0A947RH14-F1
#
_cell.length_a   1.000
_cell.length_b   1.000
_cell.length_c   1.000
_cell.angle_alpha   90.00
_cell.angle_beta   90.00
_cell.angle_gamma   90.00
#
_symmetry.space_group_name_H-M   'P 1'
#
loop_
_entity.id
_entity.type
_entity.pdbx_description
1 polymer ?
#
loop_
_entity_poly.entity_id
_entity_poly.type
_entity_poly.pdbx_seq_one_letter_code
_entity_poly.pdbx_strand_id
1 'polypeptide(L)'
;MRILENTVQEYSWGSKTAIPELLGREPNGKPQAELWMGAHPKVPSQVVDGGSYIPLNEFIESDPVGILGDSVSSSFENKLPFLFKILAAGAPLSIQAHPN
;
A
#
# COMPACT_ATOMS: atom_id res chain seq x y z
N MET A 1 -11.38 10.73 9.10
CA MET A 1 -11.26 9.49 8.28
C MET A 1 -10.96 9.91 6.84
N ARG A 2 -10.01 9.24 6.17
CA ARG A 2 -9.66 9.47 4.76
C ARG A 2 -9.77 8.16 4.01
N ILE A 3 -10.19 8.23 2.74
CA ILE A 3 -10.21 7.07 1.85
C ILE A 3 -8.86 7.00 1.13
N LEU A 4 -8.34 5.79 0.96
CA LEU A 4 -7.13 5.53 0.20
C LEU A 4 -7.47 4.78 -1.08
N GLU A 5 -6.99 5.27 -2.22
CA GLU A 5 -6.85 4.46 -3.43
C GLU A 5 -5.46 3.80 -3.40
N ASN A 6 -5.43 2.48 -3.53
CA ASN A 6 -4.25 1.66 -3.27
C ASN A 6 -3.76 1.00 -4.56
N THR A 7 -2.46 0.77 -4.67
CA THR A 7 -1.88 0.19 -5.89
C THR A 7 -1.83 -1.33 -5.81
N VAL A 8 -2.25 -1.97 -6.90
CA VAL A 8 -2.09 -3.41 -7.12
C VAL A 8 -0.81 -3.66 -7.93
N GLN A 9 0.07 -4.53 -7.42
CA GLN A 9 1.25 -5.01 -8.12
C GLN A 9 0.91 -6.24 -8.96
N GLU A 10 1.14 -6.17 -10.27
CA GLU A 10 0.82 -7.24 -11.23
C GLU A 10 1.99 -8.24 -11.42
N TYR A 11 2.58 -8.75 -10.33
CA TYR A 11 3.68 -9.73 -10.45
C TYR A 11 3.19 -11.07 -10.98
N SER A 12 4.02 -11.76 -11.74
CA SER A 12 3.66 -13.00 -12.48
C SER A 12 3.14 -14.15 -11.61
N TRP A 13 3.52 -14.18 -10.33
CA TRP A 13 3.07 -15.20 -9.37
C TRP A 13 1.69 -14.90 -8.77
N GLY A 14 1.11 -13.72 -9.03
CA GLY A 14 -0.16 -13.29 -8.44
C GLY A 14 -1.37 -14.09 -8.91
N SER A 15 -2.35 -14.24 -8.04
CA SER A 15 -3.67 -14.74 -8.40
C SER A 15 -4.35 -13.79 -9.38
N LYS A 16 -5.11 -14.34 -10.34
CA LYS A 16 -5.85 -13.52 -11.30
C LYS A 16 -7.20 -13.03 -10.78
N THR A 17 -7.70 -13.58 -9.67
CA THR A 17 -9.08 -13.33 -9.23
C THR A 17 -9.21 -12.88 -7.77
N ALA A 18 -8.30 -13.28 -6.87
CA ALA A 18 -8.48 -13.04 -5.44
C ALA A 18 -8.51 -11.56 -5.02
N ILE A 19 -7.60 -10.71 -5.53
CA ILE A 19 -7.65 -9.26 -5.24
C ILE A 19 -8.85 -8.59 -5.92
N PRO A 20 -9.17 -8.86 -7.21
CA PRO A 20 -10.39 -8.34 -7.82
C PRO A 20 -11.66 -8.68 -7.03
N GLU A 21 -11.85 -9.96 -6.66
CA GLU A 21 -12.99 -10.42 -5.86
C GLU A 21 -13.07 -9.70 -4.50
N LEU A 22 -11.94 -9.58 -3.80
CA LEU A 22 -11.86 -8.86 -2.52
C LEU A 22 -12.29 -7.39 -2.66
N LEU A 23 -11.94 -6.75 -3.78
CA LEU A 23 -12.27 -5.36 -4.06
C LEU A 23 -13.66 -5.18 -4.71
N GLY A 24 -14.39 -6.26 -4.95
CA GLY A 24 -15.66 -6.23 -5.68
C GLY A 24 -15.52 -5.78 -7.14
N ARG A 25 -14.39 -6.08 -7.78
CA ARG A 25 -14.06 -5.73 -9.17
C ARG A 25 -14.02 -6.98 -10.03
N GLU A 26 -14.39 -6.85 -11.30
CA GLU A 26 -14.24 -7.94 -12.28
C GLU A 26 -12.75 -8.25 -12.55
N PRO A 27 -12.34 -9.53 -12.56
CA PRO A 27 -10.99 -9.92 -12.96
C PRO A 27 -10.64 -9.45 -14.38
N ASN A 28 -9.49 -8.78 -14.54
CA ASN A 28 -9.02 -8.29 -15.85
C ASN A 28 -8.12 -9.31 -16.60
N GLY A 29 -8.01 -10.54 -16.10
CA GLY A 29 -7.21 -11.62 -16.66
C GLY A 29 -5.70 -11.56 -16.38
N LYS A 30 -5.20 -10.47 -15.78
CA LYS A 30 -3.80 -10.31 -15.38
C LYS A 30 -3.57 -10.80 -13.94
N PRO A 31 -2.35 -11.27 -13.61
CA PRO A 31 -2.03 -11.63 -12.24
C PRO A 31 -2.00 -10.37 -11.35
N GLN A 32 -2.57 -10.47 -10.15
CA GLN A 32 -2.60 -9.41 -9.13
C GLN A 32 -2.03 -10.00 -7.84
N ALA A 33 -0.81 -9.61 -7.53
CA ALA A 33 0.03 -10.30 -6.55
C ALA A 33 -0.04 -9.65 -5.17
N GLU A 34 0.04 -8.31 -5.12
CA GLU A 34 0.06 -7.56 -3.88
C GLU A 34 -0.81 -6.30 -3.99
N LEU A 35 -1.68 -6.04 -3.02
CA LEU A 35 -2.32 -4.74 -2.82
C LEU A 35 -1.54 -3.98 -1.74
N TRP A 36 -0.98 -2.82 -2.08
CA TRP A 36 -0.14 -2.03 -1.17
C TRP A 36 -0.93 -0.89 -0.54
N MET A 37 -0.82 -0.79 0.79
CA MET A 37 -1.41 0.26 1.61
C MET A 37 -0.31 0.92 2.44
N GLY A 38 0.05 2.15 2.10
CA GLY A 38 1.05 2.90 2.84
C GLY A 38 1.75 3.96 2.01
N ALA A 39 2.79 4.55 2.60
CA ALA A 39 3.53 5.69 2.04
C ALA A 39 4.86 5.25 1.39
N HIS A 40 4.91 4.07 0.77
CA HIS A 40 6.15 3.57 0.19
C HIS A 40 6.62 4.50 -0.95
N PRO A 41 7.86 5.01 -0.98
CA PRO A 41 8.27 6.08 -1.89
C PRO A 41 8.07 5.81 -3.38
N LYS A 42 8.20 4.54 -3.80
CA LYS A 42 7.99 4.15 -5.20
C LYS A 42 6.52 4.03 -5.60
N VAL A 43 5.67 3.67 -4.64
CA VAL A 43 4.27 3.30 -4.90
C VAL A 43 3.42 3.68 -3.67
N PRO A 44 3.23 4.98 -3.40
CA PRO A 44 2.40 5.42 -2.30
C PRO A 44 0.92 5.23 -2.63
N SER A 45 0.12 4.86 -1.62
CA SER A 45 -1.33 5.01 -1.68
C SER A 45 -1.70 6.47 -1.94
N GLN A 46 -2.87 6.71 -2.53
CA GLN A 46 -3.39 8.05 -2.79
C GLN A 46 -4.50 8.38 -1.81
N VAL A 47 -4.36 9.48 -1.07
CA VAL A 47 -5.42 10.06 -0.26
C VAL A 47 -6.44 10.72 -1.18
N VAL A 48 -7.70 10.33 -1.06
CA VAL A 48 -8.82 10.98 -1.77
C VAL A 48 -9.32 12.15 -0.92
N ASP A 49 -9.10 13.37 -1.40
CA ASP A 49 -9.50 14.60 -0.71
C ASP A 49 -10.16 15.59 -1.68
N GLY A 50 -11.44 15.91 -1.45
CA GLY A 50 -12.18 16.87 -2.29
C GLY A 50 -12.23 16.53 -3.79
N GLY A 51 -12.05 15.27 -4.17
CA GLY A 51 -11.96 14.82 -5.57
C GLY A 51 -10.55 14.87 -6.17
N SER A 52 -9.56 15.33 -5.41
CA SER A 52 -8.14 15.23 -5.76
C SER A 52 -7.49 14.00 -5.13
N TYR A 53 -6.40 13.54 -5.75
CA TYR A 53 -5.58 12.43 -5.28
C TYR A 53 -4.23 12.97 -4.87
N ILE A 54 -3.87 12.78 -3.59
CA ILE A 54 -2.60 13.25 -3.03
C ILE A 54 -1.80 12.02 -2.58
N PRO A 55 -0.54 11.85 -2.99
CA PRO A 55 0.30 10.76 -2.50
C PRO A 55 0.38 10.77 -0.97
N LEU A 56 0.21 9.60 -0.34
CA LEU A 56 0.14 9.51 1.12
C LEU A 56 1.43 9.97 1.81
N ASN A 57 2.59 9.77 1.18
CA ASN A 57 3.86 10.30 1.67
C ASN A 57 3.87 11.84 1.69
N GLU A 58 3.41 12.50 0.63
CA GLU A 58 3.31 13.97 0.57
C GLU A 58 2.25 14.50 1.54
N PHE A 59 1.13 13.77 1.67
CA PHE A 59 0.10 14.10 2.65
C PHE A 59 0.64 14.06 4.08
N ILE A 60 1.42 13.03 4.42
CA ILE A 60 2.11 12.93 5.72
C ILE A 60 3.11 14.06 5.90
N GLU A 61 3.92 14.39 4.88
CA GLU A 61 4.90 15.48 4.95
C GLU A 61 4.27 16.85 5.22
N SER A 62 3.00 17.05 4.84
CA SER A 62 2.29 18.31 5.08
C SER A 62 1.94 18.58 6.56
N ASP A 63 1.76 17.53 7.36
CA ASP A 63 1.55 17.62 8.81
C ASP A 63 1.97 16.31 9.51
N PRO A 64 3.28 16.05 9.66
CA PRO A 64 3.76 14.76 10.16
C PRO A 64 3.29 14.46 11.57
N VAL A 65 3.29 15.48 12.44
CA VAL A 65 2.90 15.32 13.85
C VAL A 65 1.39 15.15 13.97
N GLY A 66 0.57 15.89 13.21
CA GLY A 66 -0.88 15.72 13.23
C GLY A 66 -1.35 14.40 12.63
N ILE A 67 -0.60 13.81 11.70
CA ILE A 67 -0.97 12.57 11.01
C ILE A 67 -0.37 11.32 11.68
N LEU A 68 0.92 11.34 12.01
CA LEU A 68 1.63 10.20 12.60
C LEU A 68 1.64 10.23 14.14
N GLY A 69 1.46 11.41 14.74
CA GLY A 69 1.73 11.64 16.15
C GLY A 69 3.22 11.91 16.43
N ASP A 70 3.48 12.63 17.51
CA ASP A 70 4.80 13.12 17.91
C ASP A 70 5.85 11.99 18.03
N SER A 71 5.49 10.90 18.68
CA SER A 71 6.40 9.75 18.90
C SER A 71 6.85 9.10 17.59
N VAL A 72 5.91 8.87 16.65
CA VAL A 72 6.22 8.21 15.37
C VAL A 72 6.97 9.16 14.46
N SER A 73 6.52 10.42 14.35
CA SER A 73 7.20 11.46 13.58
C SER A 73 8.67 11.60 14.00
N SER A 74 8.94 11.65 15.30
CA SER A 74 10.29 11.75 15.84
C SER A 74 11.12 10.47 15.64
N SER A 75 10.55 9.29 15.86
CA SER A 75 11.31 8.03 15.81
C SER A 75 11.62 7.55 14.39
N PHE A 76 10.84 8.01 13.40
CA PHE A 76 10.91 7.51 12.02
C PHE A 76 11.06 8.62 10.98
N GLU A 77 11.60 9.77 11.38
CA GLU A 77 11.91 10.90 10.47
C GLU A 77 10.70 11.30 9.60
N ASN A 78 9.54 11.50 10.22
CA ASN A 78 8.28 11.85 9.56
C ASN A 78 7.77 10.81 8.53
N LYS A 79 8.29 9.58 8.54
CA LYS A 79 7.86 8.52 7.63
C LYS A 79 6.93 7.53 8.33
N LEU A 80 6.01 6.97 7.55
CA LEU A 80 5.20 5.85 8.01
C LEU A 80 6.10 4.60 8.16
N PRO A 81 6.20 4.00 9.36
CA PRO A 81 7.20 2.97 9.64
C PRO A 81 6.80 1.56 9.22
N PHE A 82 5.75 1.44 8.40
CA PHE A 82 5.27 0.16 7.91
C PHE A 82 4.69 0.29 6.51
N LEU A 83 4.64 -0.85 5.81
CA LEU A 83 3.89 -1.04 4.59
C LEU A 83 2.91 -2.19 4.83
N PHE A 84 1.61 -1.92 4.73
CA PHE A 84 0.61 -2.95 4.85
C PHE A 84 0.31 -3.54 3.47
N LYS A 85 0.18 -4.87 3.40
CA LYS A 85 -0.04 -5.59 2.14
C LYS A 85 -1.11 -6.66 2.30
N ILE A 86 -1.89 -6.85 1.23
CA ILE A 86 -2.61 -8.10 1.01
C ILE A 86 -1.89 -8.84 -0.10
N LEU A 87 -1.50 -10.09 0.17
CA LEU A 87 -0.85 -10.96 -0.81
C LEU A 87 -1.85 -11.98 -1.34
N ALA A 88 -1.91 -12.11 -2.65
CA ALA A 88 -2.70 -13.13 -3.33
C ALA A 88 -1.78 -14.04 -4.14
N ALA A 89 -1.18 -15.03 -3.47
CA ALA A 89 -0.29 -15.98 -4.10
C ALA A 89 -1.06 -16.95 -5.03
N GLY A 90 -0.86 -16.82 -6.33
CA GLY A 90 -1.35 -17.75 -7.36
C GLY A 90 -0.35 -18.86 -7.70
N ALA A 91 0.90 -18.73 -7.25
CA ALA A 91 1.97 -19.72 -7.36
C ALA A 91 2.83 -19.72 -6.08
N PRO A 92 3.56 -20.82 -5.79
CA PRO A 92 4.50 -20.86 -4.67
C PRO A 92 5.56 -19.75 -4.76
N LEU A 93 5.89 -19.16 -3.62
CA LEU A 93 6.93 -18.14 -3.49
C LEU A 93 8.23 -18.75 -2.93
N SER A 94 9.35 -18.07 -3.15
CA SER A 94 10.65 -18.47 -2.61
C SER A 94 10.67 -18.48 -1.09
N ILE A 95 11.47 -19.38 -0.50
CA ILE A 95 11.81 -19.34 0.92
C ILE A 95 12.67 -18.10 1.19
N GLN A 96 12.36 -17.39 2.28
CA GLN A 96 13.03 -16.15 2.67
C GLN A 96 13.43 -16.20 4.14
N ALA A 97 14.47 -15.44 4.49
CA ALA A 97 14.87 -15.16 5.86
C ALA A 97 15.15 -13.66 5.98
N HIS A 98 14.85 -13.08 7.14
CA HIS A 98 15.11 -11.68 7.43
C HIS A 98 16.31 -11.58 8.40
N PRO A 99 17.31 -10.73 8.11
CA PRO A 99 18.39 -10.46 9.05
C PRO A 99 17.88 -9.67 10.26
N ASN A 100 18.62 -9.75 11.37
CA ASN A 100 18.45 -8.89 12.55
C ASN A 100 19.26 -7.60 12.41
#